data_AF-A0A419GI61-F1
#
_entry.id   AF-A0A419GI61-F1
#
_cell.length_a   1.000
_cell.length_b   1.000
_cell.length_c   1.000
_cell.angle_alpha   90.00
_cell.angle_beta   90.00
_cell.angle_gamma   90.00
#
_symmetry.space_group_name_H-M   'P 1'
#
loop_
_entity.id
_entity.type
_entity.pdbx_description
1 polymer ?
#
loop_
_entity_poly.entity_id
_entity_poly.type
_entity_poly.pdbx_seq_one_letter_code
_entity_poly.pdbx_strand_id
1 'polypeptide(L)' 'MQWNIEFSVPFNFIEEYYGKTCFKPGKVMNGNFYKYGDDTLYPHYGCWNEVFNPIPDFHRPECFGYLVLK' A
#
# COMPACT_ATOMS: atom_id res chain seq x y z
N MET A 1 20.11 2.87 15.11
CA MET A 1 19.22 4.06 15.05
C MET A 1 17.82 3.56 14.76
N GLN A 2 16.81 4.04 15.48
CA GLN A 2 15.42 3.68 15.27
C GLN A 2 14.69 4.92 14.72
N TRP A 3 13.86 4.73 13.70
CA TRP A 3 13.06 5.80 13.10
C TRP A 3 11.65 5.30 12.82
N ASN A 4 10.70 6.23 12.73
CA ASN A 4 9.30 5.97 12.38
C ASN A 4 8.83 6.99 11.33
N ILE A 5 7.84 6.63 10.53
CA ILE A 5 7.16 7.50 9.56
C ILE A 5 5.65 7.36 9.77
N GLU A 6 4.93 8.47 9.67
CA GLU A 6 3.48 8.54 9.68
C GLU A 6 3.01 9.41 8.51
N PHE A 7 1.87 9.06 7.90
CA PHE A 7 1.24 9.85 6.84
C PHE A 7 -0.28 9.75 6.93
N SER A 8 -0.95 10.78 6.41
CA SER A 8 -2.41 10.83 6.31
C SER A 8 -2.81 11.16 4.87
N VAL A 9 -3.71 10.36 4.30
CA VAL A 9 -4.26 10.59 2.96
C VAL A 9 -5.74 10.96 3.12
N PRO A 10 -6.11 12.22 2.85
CA PRO A 10 -7.50 12.65 2.94
C PRO A 10 -8.42 11.90 1.97
N PHE A 11 -9.65 11.62 2.39
CA PHE A 11 -10.63 10.94 1.53
C PHE A 11 -10.99 11.76 0.28
N ASN A 12 -11.10 13.09 0.40
CA ASN A 12 -11.35 13.96 -0.75
C ASN A 12 -10.23 13.92 -1.79
N PHE A 13 -8.98 13.67 -1.39
CA PHE A 13 -7.88 13.45 -2.33
C PHE A 13 -8.13 12.20 -3.18
N ILE A 14 -8.58 11.10 -2.58
CA ILE A 14 -8.92 9.88 -3.34
C ILE A 14 -10.12 10.13 -4.26
N GLU A 15 -11.14 10.84 -3.78
CA GLU A 15 -12.34 11.16 -4.58
C GLU A 15 -12.05 12.02 -5.81
N GLU A 16 -11.03 12.89 -5.74
CA GLU A 16 -10.62 13.73 -6.86
C GLU A 16 -10.17 12.92 -8.07
N TYR A 17 -9.48 11.80 -7.85
CA TYR A 17 -8.92 10.96 -8.92
C TYR A 17 -9.77 9.74 -9.27
N TYR A 18 -10.48 9.18 -8.29
CA TYR A 18 -11.25 7.93 -8.45
C TYR A 18 -12.77 8.15 -8.48
N GLY A 19 -13.21 9.40 -8.36
CA GLY A 19 -14.63 9.78 -8.28
C GLY A 19 -15.20 9.67 -6.87
N LYS A 20 -16.38 10.26 -6.67
CA LYS A 20 -17.07 10.26 -5.37
C LYS A 20 -17.29 8.83 -4.87
N THR A 21 -16.93 8.57 -3.62
CA THR A 21 -17.08 7.25 -3.01
C THR A 21 -17.55 7.39 -1.56
N CYS A 22 -18.44 6.49 -1.15
CA CYS A 22 -18.91 6.48 0.23
C CYS A 22 -17.88 5.74 1.10
N PHE A 23 -16.98 6.49 1.74
CA PHE A 23 -16.11 5.98 2.80
C PHE A 23 -16.92 5.80 4.08
N LYS A 24 -17.24 4.55 4.40
CA LYS A 24 -17.98 4.15 5.59
C LYS A 24 -17.42 2.84 6.14
N PRO A 25 -17.67 2.51 7.43
CA PRO A 25 -17.33 1.19 7.98
C PRO A 25 -17.75 0.04 7.07
N GLY A 26 -16.86 -0.93 6.90
CA GLY A 26 -17.01 -2.07 6.00
C GLY A 26 -16.66 -1.80 4.53
N LYS A 27 -16.32 -0.56 4.14
CA LYS A 27 -15.80 -0.29 2.79
C LYS A 27 -14.49 -1.04 2.59
N VAL A 28 -14.42 -1.82 1.51
CA VAL A 28 -13.22 -2.55 1.12
C VAL A 28 -12.49 -1.78 0.03
N MET A 29 -11.20 -1.60 0.22
CA MET A 29 -10.25 -1.08 -0.76
C MET A 29 -9.20 -2.16 -1.06
N ASN A 30 -8.67 -2.17 -2.28
CA ASN A 30 -7.53 -3.01 -2.63
C ASN A 30 -6.25 -2.21 -2.49
N GLY A 31 -5.25 -2.73 -1.78
CA GLY A 31 -3.96 -2.08 -1.65
C GLY A 31 -2.91 -2.95 -0.97
N ASN A 32 -1.71 -2.41 -0.83
CA ASN A 32 -0.58 -3.06 -0.15
C ASN A 32 0.35 -1.99 0.45
N PHE A 33 1.28 -2.40 1.31
CA PHE A 33 2.27 -1.53 1.95
C PHE A 33 3.66 -2.12 1.73
N TYR A 34 4.61 -1.27 1.36
CA TYR A 34 5.94 -1.71 0.92
C TYR A 34 7.07 -1.04 1.70
N LYS A 35 8.17 -1.77 1.84
CA LYS A 35 9.47 -1.24 2.24
C LYS A 35 10.52 -1.78 1.29
N TYR A 36 11.32 -0.90 0.69
CA TYR A 36 12.45 -1.29 -0.14
C TYR A 36 13.69 -0.46 0.21
N GLY A 37 14.85 -0.92 -0.24
CA GLY A 37 16.15 -0.39 0.13
C GLY A 37 17.23 -0.75 -0.88
N ASP A 38 16.94 -0.54 -2.16
CA ASP A 38 17.75 -0.97 -3.30
C ASP A 38 19.18 -0.41 -3.24
N ASP A 39 19.32 0.85 -2.83
CA ASP A 39 20.62 1.54 -2.72
C ASP A 39 21.28 1.40 -1.34
N THR A 40 20.77 0.51 -0.48
CA THR A 40 21.39 0.27 0.85
C THR A 40 22.50 -0.79 0.77
N LEU A 41 23.38 -0.84 1.79
CA LEU A 41 24.46 -1.83 1.85
C LEU A 41 23.95 -3.28 1.70
N TYR A 42 22.73 -3.54 2.18
CA TYR A 42 22.05 -4.82 2.04
C TYR A 42 20.68 -4.59 1.40
N PRO A 43 20.55 -4.75 0.07
CA PRO A 43 19.28 -4.62 -0.63
C PRO A 43 18.21 -5.51 0.00
N HIS A 44 17.02 -4.96 0.19
CA HIS A 44 15.91 -5.66 0.83
C HIS A 44 14.57 -5.14 0.35
N TYR A 45 13.59 -6.05 0.34
CA TYR A 45 12.26 -5.84 -0.20
C TYR A 45 11.25 -6.49 0.75
N GLY A 46 10.28 -5.73 1.22
CA GLY A 46 9.26 -6.17 2.16
C GLY A 46 7.89 -5.64 1.74
N CYS A 47 6.87 -6.47 1.95
CA CYS A 47 5.48 -6.14 1.67
C CYS A 47 4.58 -6.67 2.79
N TRP A 48 3.40 -6.07 2.94
CA TRP A 48 2.38 -6.57 3.88
C TRP A 48 1.62 -7.77 3.31
N ASN A 49 1.09 -7.64 2.09
CA ASN A 49 0.46 -8.73 1.37
C ASN A 49 1.45 -9.32 0.36
N GLU A 50 1.54 -10.65 0.29
CA GLU A 50 2.54 -11.34 -0.53
C GLU A 50 2.39 -10.98 -2.01
N VAL A 51 3.54 -10.68 -2.64
CA VAL A 51 3.63 -10.43 -4.08
C VAL A 51 4.23 -11.66 -4.74
N PHE A 52 3.38 -12.44 -5.41
CA PHE A 52 3.80 -13.65 -6.13
C PHE A 52 4.45 -13.28 -7.46
N ASN A 53 5.76 -13.03 -7.43
CA ASN A 53 6.54 -12.74 -8.63
C ASN A 53 7.99 -13.25 -8.50
N PRO A 54 8.64 -13.73 -9.57
CA PRO A 54 10.03 -14.22 -9.50
C PRO A 54 11.07 -13.14 -9.15
N ILE A 55 10.74 -11.86 -9.39
CA ILE A 55 11.58 -10.70 -9.08
C ILE A 55 10.75 -9.68 -8.29
N PRO A 56 11.37 -8.78 -7.50
CA PRO A 56 10.66 -7.69 -6.85
C PRO A 56 9.93 -6.81 -7.88
N ASP A 57 8.61 -6.86 -7.87
CA ASP A 57 7.74 -5.99 -8.69
C ASP A 57 6.50 -5.63 -7.89
N PHE A 58 6.46 -4.40 -7.37
CA PHE A 58 5.36 -3.94 -6.52
C PHE A 58 4.19 -3.32 -7.29
N HIS A 59 4.28 -3.21 -8.63
CA HIS A 59 3.22 -2.66 -9.47
C HIS A 59 2.29 -3.77 -9.98
N ARG A 60 1.79 -4.60 -9.05
CA ARG A 60 0.98 -5.80 -9.31
C ARG A 60 -0.37 -5.72 -8.58
N PRO A 61 -1.38 -5.03 -9.15
CA PRO A 61 -2.70 -4.90 -8.51
C PRO A 61 -3.38 -6.23 -8.17
N GLU A 62 -3.08 -7.29 -8.90
CA GLU A 62 -3.55 -8.65 -8.62
C GLU A 62 -3.02 -9.24 -7.31
N CYS A 63 -1.94 -8.67 -6.76
CA CYS A 63 -1.35 -9.06 -5.48
C CYS A 63 -1.79 -8.14 -4.32
N PHE A 64 -2.77 -7.26 -4.53
CA PHE A 64 -3.29 -6.41 -3.45
C PHE A 64 -4.10 -7.21 -2.43
N GLY A 65 -3.93 -6.84 -1.16
CA GLY A 65 -4.77 -7.32 -0.07
C GLY A 65 -6.02 -6.45 0.09
N TYR A 66 -6.93 -6.91 0.96
CA TYR A 66 -8.14 -6.16 1.31
C TYR A 66 -7.91 -5.25 2.52
N LEU A 67 -8.05 -3.95 2.29
CA LEU A 67 -8.07 -2.91 3.32
C LEU A 67 -9.53 -2.63 3.69
N VAL A 68 -9.96 -3.08 4.86
CA VAL A 68 -11.33 -2.89 5.35
C VAL A 68 -11.38 -1.67 6.26
N LEU A 69 -12.09 -0.62 5.84
CA LEU A 69 -12.32 0.56 6.66
C LEU A 69 -13.19 0.17 7.87
N LYS A 70 -12.72 0.44 9.08
CA LYS A 70 -13.45 0.17 10.31
C LYS A 70 -14.40 1.29 10.67
#